data_AF-T1PJB8-F1
#
_entry.id   AF-T1PJB8-F1
#
_cell.length_a   1.000
_cell.length_b   1.000
_cell.length_c   1.000
_cell.angle_alpha   90.00
_cell.angle_beta   90.00
_cell.angle_gamma   90.00
#
_symmetry.space_group_name_H-M   'P 1'
#
loop_
_entity.id
_entity.type
_entity.pdbx_description
1 polymer ?
#
loop_
_entity_poly.entity_id
_entity_poly.type
_entity_poly.pdbx_seq_one_letter_code
_entity_poly.pdbx_strand_id
1 'polypeptide(L)'
;MSCNTVSVNKLLKTTDIVADSKPYFYLQTKWLEDQIMIKLQDSQTNQCYTGSVTIEQMKEAASELNIPYNEYYQECRLALTTYIALPGCSYKLDEEDNAFKVWKSELGSIPMLYMEIPLKSMRNHYDILDTAVEELHNQNKALSERVEKAHKFDEHSRELLDDYRLCVEEKNNLERRLLRKVAVLLNTKKQKIAELEERLSKYENVEGSKGVDGNDVTIDEDDGDSHDSGPEISRKRRKQIIESETEDEEEYNANTEPLTVPESVM
;
A
#
# COMPACT_ATOMS: atom_id res chain seq x y z
N MET A 1 -7.95 -18.53 -15.16
CA MET A 1 -7.04 -17.58 -15.84
C MET A 1 -5.81 -18.39 -16.23
N SER A 2 -5.75 -18.79 -17.50
CA SER A 2 -4.69 -19.67 -18.01
C SER A 2 -3.42 -18.84 -18.18
N CYS A 3 -2.55 -18.85 -17.18
CA CYS A 3 -1.31 -18.09 -17.21
C CYS A 3 -0.26 -18.95 -17.90
N ASN A 4 -0.22 -18.90 -19.23
CA ASN A 4 0.87 -19.47 -20.02
C ASN A 4 2.15 -18.69 -19.72
N THR A 5 2.88 -19.09 -18.69
CA THR A 5 4.16 -18.46 -18.35
C THR A 5 5.28 -19.14 -19.11
N VAL A 6 5.88 -18.40 -20.04
CA VAL A 6 7.17 -18.74 -20.64
C VAL A 6 8.25 -18.07 -19.80
N SER A 7 9.32 -18.79 -19.48
CA SER A 7 10.49 -18.22 -18.82
C SER A 7 11.76 -18.80 -19.41
N VAL A 8 12.75 -17.94 -19.64
CA VAL A 8 14.09 -18.35 -20.06
C VAL A 8 15.06 -18.18 -18.90
N ASN A 9 15.75 -19.26 -18.52
CA ASN A 9 16.64 -19.31 -17.38
C ASN A 9 17.98 -19.96 -17.73
N LYS A 10 18.98 -19.68 -16.90
CA LYS A 10 20.32 -20.28 -16.97
C LYS A 10 20.49 -21.19 -15.77
N LEU A 11 20.73 -22.48 -15.98
CA LEU A 11 20.96 -23.48 -14.93
C LEU A 11 22.40 -23.96 -14.95
N LEU A 12 22.99 -24.24 -13.79
CA LEU A 12 24.34 -24.76 -13.64
C LEU A 12 24.33 -26.28 -13.88
N LYS A 13 25.08 -26.72 -14.89
CA LYS A 13 25.25 -28.16 -15.18
C LYS A 13 26.19 -28.76 -14.14
N THR A 14 25.76 -29.85 -13.52
CA THR A 14 26.62 -30.62 -12.63
C THR A 14 27.54 -31.50 -13.47
N THR A 15 28.83 -31.18 -13.49
CA THR A 15 29.85 -32.01 -14.14
C THR A 15 30.70 -32.74 -13.13
N ASP A 16 30.94 -34.02 -13.41
CA ASP A 16 31.87 -34.84 -12.64
C ASP A 16 33.35 -34.56 -13.03
N ILE A 17 33.56 -33.72 -14.05
CA ILE A 17 34.87 -33.31 -14.57
C ILE A 17 35.22 -31.93 -13.99
N VAL A 18 36.38 -31.83 -13.34
CA VAL A 18 36.97 -30.56 -12.88
C VAL A 18 37.50 -29.80 -14.10
N ALA A 19 36.63 -29.02 -14.73
CA ALA A 19 37.00 -28.08 -15.80
C ALA A 19 36.99 -26.65 -15.25
N ASP A 20 37.94 -25.80 -15.70
CA ASP A 20 38.04 -24.39 -15.29
C ASP A 20 36.79 -23.57 -15.66
N SER A 21 36.01 -24.02 -16.64
CA SER A 21 34.73 -23.40 -17.02
C SER A 21 33.55 -24.17 -16.43
N LYS A 22 32.75 -23.50 -15.59
CA LYS A 22 31.45 -24.00 -15.14
C LYS A 22 30.48 -24.08 -16.34
N PRO A 23 29.96 -25.25 -16.70
CA PRO A 23 29.02 -25.37 -17.79
C PRO A 23 27.58 -25.05 -17.37
N TYR A 24 26.77 -24.61 -18.32
CA TYR A 24 25.40 -24.19 -18.08
C TYR A 24 24.42 -24.77 -19.09
N PHE A 25 23.17 -24.89 -18.67
CA PHE A 25 22.03 -25.11 -19.54
C PHE A 25 21.24 -23.81 -19.67
N TYR A 26 20.94 -23.40 -20.90
CA TYR A 26 19.91 -22.40 -21.14
C TYR A 26 18.58 -23.13 -21.28
N LEU A 27 17.67 -22.90 -20.35
CA LEU A 27 16.40 -23.58 -20.26
C LEU A 27 15.26 -22.58 -20.50
N GLN A 28 14.48 -22.83 -21.54
CA GLN A 28 13.17 -22.22 -21.72
C GLN A 28 12.12 -23.19 -21.18
N THR A 29 11.31 -22.74 -20.23
CA THR A 29 10.15 -23.50 -19.75
C THR A 29 8.86 -22.82 -20.15
N LYS A 30 7.88 -23.60 -20.57
CA LYS A 30 6.51 -23.16 -20.83
C LYS A 30 5.57 -24.04 -20.04
N TRP A 31 4.90 -23.43 -19.08
CA TRP A 31 3.94 -24.10 -18.20
C TRP A 31 2.55 -23.93 -18.80
N LEU A 32 1.96 -25.02 -19.27
CA LEU A 32 0.58 -25.10 -19.76
C LEU A 32 -0.30 -25.80 -18.72
N GLU A 33 -1.62 -25.72 -18.89
CA GLU A 33 -2.59 -26.35 -17.98
C GLU A 33 -2.56 -27.86 -17.97
N ASP A 34 -2.05 -28.52 -19.01
CA ASP A 34 -2.03 -29.99 -19.14
C ASP A 34 -0.61 -30.58 -19.19
N GLN A 35 0.39 -29.76 -19.57
CA GLN A 35 1.76 -30.20 -19.78
C GLN A 35 2.78 -29.08 -19.56
N ILE A 36 4.01 -29.46 -19.24
CA ILE A 36 5.17 -28.59 -19.20
C ILE A 36 5.99 -28.89 -20.43
N MET A 37 6.31 -27.86 -21.21
CA MET A 37 7.26 -27.98 -22.31
C MET A 37 8.56 -27.30 -21.93
N ILE A 38 9.67 -27.97 -22.24
CA ILE A 38 11.00 -27.42 -22.05
C ILE A 38 11.74 -27.40 -23.38
N LYS A 39 12.54 -26.35 -23.60
CA LYS A 39 13.61 -26.32 -24.58
C LYS A 39 14.91 -26.05 -23.83
N LEU A 40 15.92 -26.88 -24.07
CA LEU A 40 17.20 -26.82 -23.39
C LEU A 40 18.31 -26.66 -24.42
N GLN A 41 19.27 -25.78 -24.16
CA GLN A 41 20.51 -25.66 -24.92
C GLN A 41 21.69 -25.83 -23.99
N ASP A 42 22.57 -26.78 -24.32
CA ASP A 42 23.81 -26.99 -23.57
C ASP A 42 24.88 -25.99 -24.03
N SER A 43 25.49 -25.27 -23.09
CA SER A 43 26.54 -24.30 -23.39
C SER A 43 27.84 -24.92 -23.89
N GLN A 44 28.11 -26.19 -23.57
CA GLN A 44 29.35 -26.87 -23.97
C GLN A 44 29.26 -27.41 -25.39
N THR A 45 28.17 -28.10 -25.71
CA THR A 45 28.00 -28.81 -26.98
C THR A 45 27.22 -27.99 -28.01
N ASN A 46 26.59 -26.88 -27.58
CA ASN A 46 25.62 -26.11 -28.36
C ASN A 46 24.48 -26.95 -28.94
N GLN A 47 24.24 -28.14 -28.40
CA GLN A 47 23.12 -28.96 -28.80
C GLN A 47 21.85 -28.48 -28.12
N CYS A 48 20.77 -28.49 -28.89
CA CYS A 48 19.46 -28.11 -28.43
C CYS A 48 18.58 -29.34 -28.27
N TYR A 49 17.72 -29.30 -27.27
CA TYR A 49 16.83 -30.37 -26.88
C TYR A 49 15.44 -29.80 -26.61
N THR A 50 14.40 -30.60 -26.86
CA THR A 50 13.04 -30.30 -26.41
C THR A 50 12.48 -31.47 -25.64
N GLY A 51 11.81 -31.18 -24.54
CA GLY A 51 11.12 -32.17 -23.72
C GLY A 51 9.73 -31.71 -23.38
N SER A 52 8.88 -32.66 -23.03
CA SER A 52 7.55 -32.36 -22.50
C SER A 52 7.18 -33.37 -21.43
N VAL A 53 6.62 -32.88 -20.32
CA VAL A 53 6.09 -33.70 -19.24
C VAL A 53 4.61 -33.37 -19.06
N THR A 54 3.77 -34.39 -19.03
CA THR A 54 2.34 -34.24 -18.78
C THR A 54 2.07 -34.10 -17.27
N ILE A 55 0.95 -33.51 -16.90
CA ILE A 55 0.57 -33.40 -15.48
C ILE A 55 0.33 -34.76 -14.83
N GLU A 56 -0.11 -35.76 -15.60
CA GLU A 56 -0.28 -37.13 -15.10
C GLU A 56 1.06 -37.71 -14.64
N GLN A 57 2.11 -37.55 -15.43
CA GLN A 57 3.46 -37.97 -15.08
C GLN A 57 3.99 -37.22 -13.85
N MET A 58 3.67 -35.93 -13.69
CA MET A 58 4.04 -35.20 -12.47
C MET A 58 3.28 -35.68 -11.24
N LYS A 59 2.01 -36.06 -11.38
CA LYS A 59 1.21 -36.62 -10.28
C LYS A 59 1.72 -37.99 -9.87
N GLU A 60 2.12 -38.81 -10.83
CA GLU A 60 2.76 -40.10 -10.60
C GLU A 60 4.09 -39.91 -9.85
N ALA A 61 4.98 -39.05 -10.36
CA ALA A 61 6.25 -38.72 -9.69
C ALA A 61 6.04 -38.16 -8.26
N ALA A 62 5.08 -37.26 -8.06
CA ALA A 62 4.75 -36.75 -6.73
C ALA A 62 4.25 -37.86 -5.78
N SER A 63 3.49 -38.82 -6.31
CA SER A 63 2.98 -39.97 -5.54
C SER A 63 4.09 -40.94 -5.17
N GLU A 64 5.05 -41.19 -6.07
CA GLU A 64 6.25 -42.01 -5.80
C GLU A 64 7.14 -41.39 -4.71
N LEU A 65 7.26 -40.06 -4.72
CA LEU A 65 8.00 -39.30 -3.71
C LEU A 65 7.20 -39.12 -2.40
N ASN A 66 5.92 -39.50 -2.37
CA ASN A 66 4.99 -39.28 -1.26
C ASN A 66 4.86 -37.79 -0.84
N ILE A 67 4.83 -36.89 -1.82
CA ILE A 67 4.72 -35.43 -1.64
C ILE A 67 3.38 -34.95 -2.22
N PRO A 68 2.68 -33.99 -1.58
CA PRO A 68 1.49 -33.39 -2.18
C PRO A 68 1.76 -32.78 -3.55
N TYR A 69 0.91 -33.07 -4.54
CA TYR A 69 1.10 -32.59 -5.93
C TYR A 69 1.33 -31.07 -6.03
N ASN A 70 0.61 -30.27 -5.25
CA ASN A 70 0.74 -28.81 -5.31
C ASN A 70 2.12 -28.34 -4.81
N GLU A 71 2.65 -28.97 -3.77
CA GLU A 71 3.99 -28.68 -3.24
C GLU A 71 5.05 -29.12 -4.24
N TYR A 72 4.95 -30.36 -4.74
CA TYR A 72 5.85 -30.89 -5.79
C TYR A 72 5.87 -29.98 -7.02
N TYR A 73 4.70 -29.56 -7.52
CA TYR A 73 4.59 -28.68 -8.68
C TYR A 73 5.31 -27.33 -8.46
N GLN A 74 5.14 -26.73 -7.27
CA GLN A 74 5.84 -25.48 -6.96
C GLN A 74 7.35 -25.67 -6.82
N GLU A 75 7.80 -26.74 -6.16
CA GLU A 75 9.23 -27.03 -6.04
C GLU A 75 9.87 -27.27 -7.40
N CYS A 76 9.22 -28.05 -8.27
CA CYS A 76 9.66 -28.28 -9.64
C CYS A 76 9.73 -26.98 -10.44
N ARG A 77 8.73 -26.12 -10.28
CA ARG A 77 8.71 -24.80 -10.91
C ARG A 77 9.90 -23.97 -10.44
N LEU A 78 10.13 -23.89 -9.14
CA LEU A 78 11.27 -23.17 -8.58
C LEU A 78 12.60 -23.76 -9.06
N ALA A 79 12.75 -25.09 -9.11
CA ALA A 79 13.97 -25.73 -9.59
C ALA A 79 14.28 -25.34 -11.05
N LEU A 80 13.27 -25.30 -11.92
CA LEU A 80 13.48 -24.98 -13.33
C LEU A 80 13.52 -23.48 -13.63
N THR A 81 12.94 -22.62 -12.78
CA THR A 81 12.88 -21.17 -13.02
C THR A 81 13.83 -20.33 -12.16
N THR A 82 14.55 -20.94 -11.21
CA THR A 82 15.53 -20.20 -10.40
C THR A 82 16.80 -19.96 -11.20
N TYR A 83 17.27 -18.71 -11.20
CA TYR A 83 18.51 -18.35 -11.88
C TYR A 83 19.72 -19.09 -11.26
N ILE A 84 20.56 -19.66 -12.14
CA ILE A 84 21.75 -20.47 -11.84
C ILE A 84 21.45 -21.82 -11.22
N ALA A 85 20.90 -21.88 -10.02
CA ALA A 85 20.52 -23.15 -9.39
C ALA A 85 19.72 -22.89 -8.12
N LEU A 86 18.66 -23.66 -7.91
CA LEU A 86 18.06 -23.80 -6.59
C LEU A 86 19.05 -24.51 -5.65
N PRO A 87 19.32 -23.99 -4.43
CA PRO A 87 20.18 -24.66 -3.46
C PRO A 87 19.70 -26.09 -3.15
N GLY A 88 20.63 -27.05 -3.13
CA GLY A 88 20.29 -28.46 -2.95
C GLY A 88 19.80 -29.16 -4.22
N CYS A 89 19.56 -28.45 -5.33
CA CYS A 89 19.26 -29.08 -6.62
C CYS A 89 20.50 -29.17 -7.50
N SER A 90 20.62 -30.27 -8.23
CA SER A 90 21.66 -30.53 -9.23
C SER A 90 21.03 -31.00 -10.53
N TYR A 91 21.60 -30.55 -11.65
CA TYR A 91 21.04 -30.74 -12.99
C TYR A 91 22.03 -31.53 -13.83
N LYS A 92 21.60 -32.69 -14.33
CA LYS A 92 22.41 -33.54 -15.20
C LYS A 92 21.65 -33.86 -16.48
N LEU A 93 22.40 -33.91 -17.59
CA LEU A 93 21.92 -34.41 -18.86
C LEU A 93 22.42 -35.86 -18.98
N ASP A 94 21.50 -36.79 -19.15
CA ASP A 94 21.81 -38.17 -19.46
C ASP A 94 21.87 -38.33 -20.98
N GLU A 95 23.08 -38.55 -21.51
CA GLU A 95 23.30 -38.71 -22.96
C GLU A 95 22.81 -40.06 -23.47
N GLU A 96 22.73 -41.09 -22.61
CA GLU A 96 22.28 -42.44 -22.99
C GLU A 96 20.77 -42.48 -23.11
N ASP A 97 20.07 -41.99 -22.08
CA ASP A 97 18.61 -41.96 -22.01
C ASP A 97 17.99 -40.76 -22.76
N ASN A 98 18.82 -39.81 -23.21
CA ASN A 98 18.39 -38.49 -23.68
C ASN A 98 17.38 -37.87 -22.70
N ALA A 99 17.73 -37.80 -21.42
CA ALA A 99 16.85 -37.33 -20.37
C ALA A 99 17.50 -36.21 -19.56
N PHE A 100 16.72 -35.18 -19.24
CA PHE A 100 17.11 -34.16 -18.29
C PHE A 100 16.70 -34.59 -16.89
N LYS A 101 17.68 -34.82 -16.01
CA LYS A 101 17.47 -35.31 -14.65
C LYS A 101 17.76 -34.19 -13.65
N VAL A 102 16.79 -33.91 -12.78
CA VAL A 102 16.89 -32.98 -11.66
C VAL A 102 17.00 -33.80 -10.38
N TRP A 103 18.10 -33.64 -9.67
CA TRP A 103 18.38 -34.32 -8.42
C TRP A 103 18.27 -33.33 -7.26
N LYS A 104 17.60 -33.73 -6.18
CA LYS A 104 17.50 -32.94 -4.94
C LYS A 104 18.29 -33.64 -3.84
N SER A 105 19.20 -32.90 -3.22
CA SER A 105 20.01 -33.33 -2.09
C SER A 105 19.64 -32.47 -0.88
N GLU A 106 19.07 -33.11 0.13
CA GLU A 106 18.90 -32.47 1.44
C GLU A 106 20.18 -32.62 2.27
N LEU A 107 20.40 -31.71 3.23
CA LEU A 107 21.58 -31.74 4.09
C LEU A 107 21.66 -33.08 4.83
N GLY A 108 22.72 -33.86 4.55
CA GLY A 108 22.96 -35.15 5.19
C GLY A 108 22.17 -36.33 4.59
N SER A 109 21.45 -36.14 3.48
CA SER A 109 20.72 -37.19 2.78
C SER A 109 21.41 -37.59 1.47
N ILE A 110 21.02 -38.75 0.95
CA ILE A 110 21.42 -39.23 -0.38
C ILE A 110 20.66 -38.41 -1.43
N PRO A 111 21.32 -37.95 -2.52
CA PRO A 111 20.63 -37.28 -3.64
C PRO A 111 19.50 -38.15 -4.17
N MET A 112 18.30 -37.57 -4.23
CA MET A 112 17.10 -38.22 -4.75
C MET A 112 16.77 -37.67 -6.14
N LEU A 113 16.43 -38.57 -7.08
CA LEU A 113 15.93 -38.16 -8.39
C LEU A 113 14.54 -37.54 -8.19
N TYR A 114 14.42 -36.25 -8.50
CA TYR A 114 13.23 -35.47 -8.21
C TYR A 114 12.37 -35.26 -9.45
N MET A 115 13.00 -35.10 -10.61
CA MET A 115 12.31 -34.99 -11.89
C MET A 115 13.18 -35.57 -13.00
N GLU A 116 12.53 -36.26 -13.92
CA GLU A 116 13.12 -36.73 -15.16
C GLU A 116 12.26 -36.26 -16.34
N ILE A 117 12.89 -35.59 -17.30
CA ILE A 117 12.22 -35.09 -18.50
C ILE A 117 12.85 -35.75 -19.73
N PRO A 118 12.11 -36.56 -20.49
CA PRO A 118 12.63 -37.12 -21.74
C PRO A 118 12.84 -36.00 -22.76
N LEU A 119 14.00 -36.01 -23.40
CA LEU A 119 14.43 -35.01 -24.37
C LEU A 119 14.50 -35.59 -25.78
N LYS A 120 14.27 -34.72 -26.76
CA LYS A 120 14.47 -34.97 -28.19
C LYS A 120 15.42 -33.91 -28.72
N SER A 121 16.47 -34.34 -29.43
CA SER A 121 17.41 -33.42 -30.05
C SER A 121 16.72 -32.54 -31.11
N MET A 122 17.03 -31.25 -31.09
CA MET A 122 16.56 -30.25 -32.05
C MET A 122 17.74 -29.59 -32.74
N ARG A 123 17.58 -29.28 -34.03
CA ARG A 123 18.58 -28.57 -34.83
C ARG A 123 18.50 -27.04 -34.71
N ASN A 124 17.40 -26.52 -34.17
CA ASN A 124 17.15 -25.09 -34.12
C ASN A 124 17.55 -24.52 -32.75
N HIS A 125 18.65 -23.76 -32.73
CA HIS A 125 19.19 -23.08 -31.56
C HIS A 125 18.73 -21.63 -31.41
N TYR A 126 18.09 -21.05 -32.42
CA TYR A 126 17.69 -19.64 -32.38
C TYR A 126 16.41 -19.40 -31.58
N ASP A 127 15.51 -20.39 -31.52
CA ASP A 127 14.22 -20.26 -30.84
C ASP A 127 14.30 -19.78 -29.37
N ILE A 128 15.29 -20.28 -28.62
CA ILE A 128 15.46 -19.92 -27.20
C ILE A 128 15.91 -18.46 -27.08
N LEU A 129 16.80 -18.03 -27.99
CA LEU A 129 17.31 -16.66 -28.03
C LEU A 129 16.23 -15.69 -28.48
N ASP A 130 15.46 -16.03 -29.51
CA ASP A 130 14.35 -15.20 -30.00
C ASP A 130 13.29 -15.03 -28.90
N THR A 131 12.94 -16.12 -28.20
CA THR A 131 12.04 -16.05 -27.04
C THR A 131 12.63 -15.15 -25.94
N ALA A 132 13.93 -15.26 -25.64
CA ALA A 132 14.58 -14.43 -24.63
C ALA A 132 14.54 -12.93 -25.00
N VAL A 133 14.75 -12.61 -26.28
CA VAL A 133 14.64 -11.24 -26.79
C VAL A 133 13.22 -10.71 -26.67
N GLU A 134 12.21 -11.52 -27.02
CA GLU A 134 10.80 -11.17 -26.84
C GLU A 134 10.44 -10.95 -25.37
N GLU A 135 10.93 -11.80 -24.46
CA GLU A 135 10.70 -11.67 -23.02
C GLU A 135 11.33 -10.38 -22.48
N LEU A 136 12.57 -10.06 -22.87
CA LEU A 136 13.22 -8.80 -22.53
C LEU A 136 12.46 -7.58 -23.08
N HIS A 137 11.95 -7.66 -24.30
CA HIS A 137 11.16 -6.59 -24.90
C HIS A 137 9.85 -6.37 -24.12
N ASN A 138 9.16 -7.45 -23.76
CA ASN A 138 7.92 -7.39 -22.97
C ASN A 138 8.17 -6.86 -21.56
N GLN A 139 9.27 -7.27 -20.91
CA GLN A 139 9.66 -6.75 -19.60
C GLN A 139 9.98 -5.26 -19.67
N ASN A 140 10.70 -4.82 -20.69
CA ASN A 140 11.02 -3.40 -20.88
C ASN A 140 9.75 -2.57 -21.15
N LYS A 141 8.82 -3.08 -21.96
CA LYS A 141 7.53 -2.44 -22.19
C LYS A 141 6.72 -2.31 -20.90
N ALA A 142 6.59 -3.39 -20.13
CA ALA A 142 5.90 -3.36 -18.85
C ALA A 142 6.56 -2.41 -17.83
N LEU A 143 7.90 -2.32 -17.83
CA LEU A 143 8.63 -1.37 -17.01
C LEU A 143 8.37 0.07 -17.44
N SER A 144 8.40 0.35 -18.74
CA SER A 144 8.09 1.67 -19.29
C SER A 144 6.66 2.11 -18.95
N GLU A 145 5.68 1.20 -19.05
CA GLU A 145 4.29 1.47 -18.66
C GLU A 145 4.15 1.76 -17.15
N ARG A 146 4.90 1.04 -16.29
CA ARG A 146 4.95 1.31 -14.84
C ARG A 146 5.57 2.67 -14.54
N VAL A 147 6.67 3.01 -15.22
CA VAL A 147 7.35 4.31 -15.06
C VAL A 147 6.43 5.45 -15.52
N GLU A 148 5.75 5.31 -16.65
CA GLU A 148 4.79 6.31 -17.12
C GLU A 148 3.63 6.47 -16.13
N LYS A 149 3.12 5.36 -15.58
CA LYS A 149 2.07 5.40 -14.56
C LYS A 149 2.55 6.07 -13.26
N ALA A 150 3.79 5.83 -12.85
CA ALA A 150 4.40 6.49 -11.71
C ALA A 150 4.54 8.01 -11.95
N HIS A 151 5.02 8.42 -13.13
CA HIS A 151 5.10 9.84 -13.49
C HIS A 151 3.73 10.52 -13.49
N LYS A 152 2.70 9.89 -14.08
CA LYS A 152 1.32 10.43 -14.03
C LYS A 152 0.78 10.54 -12.60
N PHE A 153 1.14 9.57 -11.74
CA PHE A 153 0.75 9.61 -10.34
C PHE A 153 1.45 10.76 -9.59
N ASP A 154 2.73 10.98 -9.84
CA ASP A 154 3.50 12.08 -9.25
C ASP A 154 2.99 13.46 -9.73
N GLU A 155 2.66 13.60 -11.01
CA GLU A 155 2.03 14.80 -11.57
C GLU A 155 0.69 15.08 -10.90
N HIS A 156 -0.17 14.06 -10.80
CA HIS A 156 -1.48 14.20 -10.15
C HIS A 156 -1.35 14.52 -8.65
N SER A 157 -0.40 13.90 -7.96
CA SER A 157 -0.10 14.19 -6.55
C SER A 157 0.33 15.64 -6.35
N ARG A 158 1.16 16.16 -7.27
CA ARG A 158 1.59 17.56 -7.23
C ARG A 158 0.44 18.54 -7.48
N GLU A 159 -0.42 18.27 -8.46
CA GLU A 159 -1.63 19.07 -8.71
C GLU A 159 -2.54 19.10 -7.47
N LEU A 160 -2.76 17.93 -6.85
CA LEU A 160 -3.60 17.82 -5.66
C LEU A 160 -3.03 18.60 -4.46
N LEU A 161 -1.70 18.62 -4.30
CA LEU A 161 -1.04 19.42 -3.27
C LEU A 161 -1.19 20.93 -3.51
N ASP A 162 -1.14 21.37 -4.76
CA ASP A 162 -1.33 22.77 -5.10
C ASP A 162 -2.80 23.20 -4.91
N ASP A 163 -3.77 22.36 -5.27
CA ASP A 163 -5.19 22.56 -4.97
C ASP A 163 -5.48 22.63 -3.47
N TYR A 164 -4.84 21.74 -2.70
CA TYR A 164 -4.94 21.75 -1.24
C TYR A 164 -4.40 23.06 -0.64
N ARG A 165 -3.24 23.54 -1.12
CA ARG A 165 -2.67 24.82 -0.69
C ARG A 165 -3.63 25.98 -0.97
N LEU A 166 -4.21 26.03 -2.17
CA LEU A 166 -5.16 27.08 -2.53
C LEU A 166 -6.40 27.04 -1.62
N CYS A 167 -6.95 25.86 -1.36
CA CYS A 167 -8.09 25.68 -0.47
C CYS A 167 -7.80 26.17 0.96
N VAL A 168 -6.60 25.89 1.48
CA VAL A 168 -6.16 26.39 2.80
C VAL A 168 -6.06 27.92 2.81
N GLU A 169 -5.52 28.52 1.76
CA GLU A 169 -5.45 29.98 1.64
C GLU A 169 -6.84 30.63 1.59
N GLU A 170 -7.75 30.07 0.80
CA GLU A 170 -9.14 30.54 0.72
C GLU A 170 -9.87 30.41 2.07
N LYS A 171 -9.70 29.28 2.77
CA LYS A 171 -10.22 29.08 4.13
C LYS A 171 -9.73 30.16 5.07
N ASN A 172 -8.42 30.41 5.10
CA ASN A 172 -7.80 31.40 5.98
C ASN A 172 -8.26 32.83 5.65
N ASN A 173 -8.42 33.16 4.37
CA ASN A 173 -8.95 34.46 3.94
C ASN A 173 -10.40 34.65 4.35
N LEU A 174 -11.23 33.62 4.21
CA LEU A 174 -12.63 33.64 4.62
C LEU A 174 -12.76 33.83 6.14
N GLU A 175 -11.95 33.09 6.91
CA GLU A 175 -11.88 33.17 8.37
C GLU A 175 -11.51 34.58 8.83
N ARG A 176 -10.44 35.16 8.27
CA ARG A 176 -10.04 36.56 8.55
C ARG A 176 -11.16 37.56 8.24
N ARG A 177 -11.86 37.37 7.13
CA ARG A 177 -12.97 38.23 6.73
C ARG A 177 -14.15 38.12 7.71
N LEU A 178 -14.47 36.92 8.18
CA LEU A 178 -15.53 36.68 9.14
C LEU A 178 -15.19 37.29 10.51
N LEU A 179 -13.96 37.06 11.00
CA LEU A 179 -13.46 37.65 12.24
C LEU A 179 -13.51 39.18 12.20
N ARG A 180 -13.14 39.79 11.07
CA ARG A 180 -13.26 41.25 10.90
C ARG A 180 -14.70 41.74 11.00
N LYS A 181 -15.66 41.03 10.38
CA LYS A 181 -17.09 41.37 10.50
C LYS A 181 -17.58 41.24 11.93
N VAL A 182 -17.21 40.17 12.62
CA VAL A 182 -17.55 39.95 14.04
C VAL A 182 -16.97 41.05 14.93
N ALA A 183 -15.72 41.47 14.70
CA ALA A 183 -15.08 42.56 15.44
C ALA A 183 -15.83 43.90 15.26
N VAL A 184 -16.26 44.23 14.04
CA VAL A 184 -17.06 45.42 13.77
C VAL A 184 -18.41 45.37 14.48
N LEU A 185 -19.08 44.21 14.47
CA LEU A 185 -20.34 44.00 15.20
C LEU A 185 -20.16 44.10 16.71
N LEU A 186 -19.08 43.56 17.26
CA LEU A 186 -18.75 43.71 18.68
C LEU A 186 -18.50 45.16 19.06
N ASN A 187 -17.77 45.92 18.24
CA ASN A 187 -17.48 47.32 18.50
C ASN A 187 -18.74 48.20 18.44
N THR A 188 -19.61 47.97 17.45
CA THR A 188 -20.90 48.67 17.37
C THR A 188 -21.81 48.34 18.57
N LYS A 189 -21.84 47.08 19.01
CA LYS A 189 -22.55 46.72 20.25
C LYS A 189 -21.95 47.36 21.50
N LYS A 190 -20.61 47.38 21.65
CA LYS A 190 -19.92 48.07 22.75
C LYS A 190 -20.24 49.56 22.78
N GLN A 191 -20.23 50.21 21.62
CA GLN A 191 -20.61 51.62 21.50
C GLN A 191 -22.06 51.84 21.92
N LYS A 192 -22.97 50.96 21.51
CA LYS A 192 -24.38 51.05 21.92
C LYS A 192 -24.58 50.85 23.43
N ILE A 193 -23.83 49.93 24.04
CA ILE A 193 -23.83 49.74 25.50
C ILE A 193 -23.35 51.02 26.19
N ALA A 194 -22.22 51.60 25.76
CA ALA A 194 -21.70 52.83 26.33
C ALA A 194 -22.69 54.01 26.21
N GLU A 195 -23.38 54.15 25.06
CA GLU A 195 -24.44 55.15 24.89
C GLU A 195 -25.63 54.94 25.85
N LEU A 196 -26.02 53.69 26.09
CA LEU A 196 -27.12 53.36 26.99
C LEU A 196 -26.73 53.56 28.46
N GLU A 197 -25.50 53.20 28.84
CA GLU A 197 -24.93 53.47 30.17
C GLU A 197 -24.84 54.97 30.44
N GLU A 198 -24.39 55.77 29.46
CA GLU A 198 -24.35 57.23 29.59
C GLU A 198 -25.76 57.82 29.77
N ARG A 199 -26.76 57.29 29.05
CA ARG A 199 -28.16 57.71 29.23
C ARG A 199 -28.69 57.33 30.60
N LEU A 200 -28.44 56.10 31.07
CA LEU A 200 -28.83 55.64 32.41
C LEU A 200 -28.22 56.52 33.50
N SER A 201 -26.92 56.81 33.42
CA SER A 201 -26.25 57.71 34.36
C SER A 201 -26.86 59.12 34.38
N LYS A 202 -27.32 59.63 33.23
CA LYS A 202 -28.01 60.93 33.17
C LYS A 202 -29.38 60.89 33.86
N TYR A 203 -30.11 59.78 33.80
CA TYR A 203 -31.38 59.62 34.52
C TYR A 203 -31.17 59.47 36.03
N GLU A 204 -30.18 58.69 36.45
CA GLU A 204 -29.85 58.49 37.87
C GLU A 204 -29.40 59.79 38.56
N ASN A 205 -28.73 60.69 37.83
CA ASN A 205 -28.36 62.02 38.31
C ASN A 205 -29.52 63.03 38.39
N VAL A 206 -30.65 62.76 37.71
CA VAL A 206 -31.86 63.63 37.76
C VAL A 206 -32.78 63.23 38.92
N GLU A 207 -32.80 61.96 39.31
CA GLU A 207 -33.56 61.49 40.47
C GLU A 207 -32.88 61.82 41.82
N GLY A 208 -31.56 62.05 41.84
CA GLY A 208 -30.83 62.48 43.04
C GLY A 208 -31.04 63.95 43.46
N SER A 209 -31.86 64.73 42.75
CA SER A 209 -32.05 66.17 43.01
C SER A 209 -33.51 66.61 43.06
N LYS A 210 -34.37 65.86 43.77
CA LYS A 210 -35.62 66.37 44.34
C LYS A 210 -35.77 65.90 45.77
N GLY A 211 -35.62 66.83 46.71
CA GLY A 211 -35.83 66.60 48.14
C GLY A 211 -37.31 66.45 48.51
N VAL A 212 -37.53 65.54 49.46
CA VAL A 212 -38.40 65.60 50.65
C VAL A 212 -39.79 66.24 50.49
N ASP A 213 -40.86 65.43 50.62
CA ASP A 213 -41.82 65.56 51.74
C ASP A 213 -42.72 64.32 51.86
N GLY A 214 -43.12 63.99 53.09
CA GLY A 214 -43.89 62.80 53.41
C GLY A 214 -45.40 62.96 53.17
N ASN A 215 -46.07 61.85 52.83
CA ASN A 215 -47.25 61.39 53.55
C ASN A 215 -47.65 59.97 53.14
N ASP A 216 -47.86 59.17 54.18
CA ASP A 216 -48.66 57.96 54.27
C ASP A 216 -50.03 58.10 53.55
N VAL A 217 -50.44 57.07 52.79
CA VAL A 217 -51.80 56.50 52.74
C VAL A 217 -51.75 55.22 51.86
N THR A 218 -52.01 54.09 52.51
CA THR A 218 -52.44 52.81 51.94
C THR A 218 -53.80 52.94 51.23
N ILE A 219 -54.00 52.22 50.11
CA ILE A 219 -55.30 51.64 49.70
C ILE A 219 -55.00 50.52 48.70
N ASP A 220 -55.30 49.30 49.14
CA ASP A 220 -55.54 48.09 48.34
C ASP A 220 -56.94 48.15 47.72
N GLU A 221 -57.11 47.54 46.54
CA GLU A 221 -58.32 46.92 45.92
C GLU A 221 -58.03 46.83 44.40
N ASP A 222 -57.58 45.70 43.84
CA ASP A 222 -58.25 44.41 43.54
C ASP A 222 -59.37 44.50 42.45
N ASP A 223 -59.53 43.40 41.71
CA ASP A 223 -60.33 43.13 40.49
C ASP A 223 -59.68 43.51 39.13
N GLY A 224 -59.47 42.62 38.15
CA GLY A 224 -59.73 41.19 38.03
C GLY A 224 -59.52 40.72 36.58
N ASP A 225 -58.84 39.57 36.44
CA ASP A 225 -58.98 38.52 35.43
C ASP A 225 -58.55 38.72 33.95
N SER A 226 -57.42 38.08 33.55
CA SER A 226 -57.42 36.82 32.77
C SER A 226 -56.09 36.50 32.04
N HIS A 227 -55.48 35.35 32.41
CA HIS A 227 -54.57 34.43 31.68
C HIS A 227 -53.26 34.99 31.04
N ASP A 228 -52.05 34.41 31.16
CA ASP A 228 -51.67 32.99 31.11
C ASP A 228 -50.18 32.77 31.51
N SER A 229 -49.94 31.77 32.38
CA SER A 229 -48.77 30.89 32.56
C SER A 229 -47.30 31.38 32.61
N GLY A 230 -46.68 31.22 33.79
CA GLY A 230 -45.24 30.94 33.97
C GLY A 230 -44.82 30.93 35.45
N PRO A 231 -44.30 29.81 36.03
CA PRO A 231 -43.92 29.76 37.43
C PRO A 231 -42.52 30.35 37.67
N GLU A 232 -42.39 30.93 38.85
CA GLU A 232 -41.21 31.50 39.49
C GLU A 232 -40.03 30.52 39.61
N ILE A 233 -38.82 31.03 39.86
CA ILE A 233 -38.04 30.80 41.10
C ILE A 233 -36.63 31.37 40.90
N SER A 234 -36.29 32.36 41.71
CA SER A 234 -34.94 32.86 41.97
C SER A 234 -34.05 31.78 42.60
N ARG A 235 -32.90 31.44 41.99
CA ARG A 235 -31.76 30.86 42.73
C ARG A 235 -30.40 31.39 42.26
N LYS A 236 -29.69 31.96 43.24
CA LYS A 236 -28.29 32.40 43.24
C LYS A 236 -27.37 31.40 42.52
N ARG A 237 -26.57 31.88 41.57
CA ARG A 237 -25.45 31.13 40.96
C ARG A 237 -24.39 30.81 42.02
N ARG A 238 -24.28 29.53 42.38
CA ARG A 238 -23.12 28.95 43.05
C ARG A 238 -22.04 28.71 41.98
N LYS A 239 -20.84 29.27 42.16
CA LYS A 239 -19.67 28.93 41.33
C LYS A 239 -19.34 27.46 41.58
N GLN A 240 -19.48 26.63 40.56
CA GLN A 240 -18.88 25.29 40.51
C GLN A 240 -17.70 25.39 39.55
N ILE A 241 -16.50 25.31 40.13
CA ILE A 241 -15.27 25.03 39.40
C ILE A 241 -15.34 23.53 39.12
N ILE A 242 -15.40 23.16 37.84
CA ILE A 242 -15.08 21.80 37.40
C ILE A 242 -13.69 21.94 36.79
N GLU A 243 -12.70 21.47 37.55
CA GLU A 243 -11.42 21.07 36.99
C GLU A 243 -11.68 19.80 36.19
N SER A 244 -11.39 19.84 34.90
CA SER A 244 -11.25 18.65 34.06
C SER A 244 -10.06 18.87 33.14
N GLU A 245 -8.96 18.25 33.56
CA GLU A 245 -7.84 17.74 32.78
C GLU A 245 -8.26 17.32 31.36
N THR A 246 -7.54 17.72 30.31
CA THR A 246 -6.35 17.06 29.73
C THR A 246 -5.93 17.80 28.47
N GLU A 247 -4.65 18.15 28.38
CA GLU A 247 -3.98 18.54 27.13
C GLU A 247 -3.63 17.25 26.39
N ASP A 248 -4.35 16.95 25.31
CA ASP A 248 -3.92 15.96 24.33
C ASP A 248 -3.49 16.70 23.06
N GLU A 249 -2.19 16.95 22.96
CA GLU A 249 -1.54 17.28 21.69
C GLU A 249 -1.46 16.01 20.83
N GLU A 250 -2.45 15.79 19.96
CA GLU A 250 -2.35 14.76 18.92
C GLU A 250 -1.38 15.24 17.82
N GLU A 251 -0.11 14.87 17.99
CA GLU A 251 0.93 14.88 16.98
C GLU A 251 0.50 13.95 15.81
N TYR A 252 0.07 14.55 14.69
CA TYR A 252 -0.22 13.81 13.46
C TYR A 252 1.08 13.20 12.91
N ASN A 253 1.35 11.96 13.28
CA ASN A 253 2.47 11.19 12.77
C ASN A 253 2.11 10.65 11.37
N ALA A 254 2.43 11.41 10.33
CA ALA A 254 2.35 10.94 8.95
C ALA A 254 3.41 9.85 8.74
N ASN A 255 2.99 8.59 8.79
CA ASN A 255 3.86 7.45 8.58
C ASN A 255 4.21 7.31 7.08
N THR A 256 5.12 8.15 6.60
CA THR A 256 5.80 7.96 5.31
C THR A 256 7.18 7.37 5.60
N GLU A 257 7.30 6.05 5.51
CA GLU A 257 8.60 5.40 5.49
C GLU A 257 9.37 5.84 4.23
N PRO A 258 10.61 6.33 4.35
CA PRO A 258 11.45 6.57 3.18
C PRO A 258 11.90 5.24 2.59
N LEU A 259 11.78 5.11 1.26
CA LEU A 259 12.27 3.97 0.49
C LEU A 259 13.80 3.87 0.65
N THR A 260 14.27 2.98 1.52
CA THR A 260 15.70 2.69 1.67
C THR A 260 16.18 1.85 0.49
N VAL A 261 17.15 2.39 -0.24
CA VAL A 261 17.88 1.67 -1.30
C VAL A 261 18.81 0.66 -0.61
N PRO A 262 18.86 -0.62 -1.05
CA PRO A 262 19.76 -1.59 -0.43
C PRO A 262 21.22 -1.21 -0.70
N GLU A 263 21.97 -1.10 0.40
CA GLU A 263 23.39 -0.81 0.42
C GLU A 263 24.17 -1.95 -0.26
N SER A 264 24.97 -1.59 -1.25
CA SER A 264 25.87 -2.51 -1.94
C SER A 264 26.96 -2.96 -0.97
N VAL A 265 26.92 -4.21 -0.54
CA VAL A 265 28.01 -4.84 0.20
C VAL A 265 29.18 -5.06 -0.76
N MET A 266 30.29 -4.36 -0.51
CA MET A 266 31.63 -4.71 -1.04
C MET A 266 32.19 -5.92 -0.31
#